data_AF-A0A6N2ZY35-F1
#
_entry.id   AF-A0A6N2ZY35-F1
#
_cell.length_a   1.000
_cell.length_b   1.000
_cell.length_c   1.000
_cell.angle_alpha   90.00
_cell.angle_beta   90.00
_cell.angle_gamma   90.00
#
_symmetry.space_group_name_H-M   'P 1'
#
loop_
_entity.id
_entity.type
_entity.pdbx_description
1 polymer ?
#
loop_
_entity_poly.entity_id
_entity_poly.type
_entity_poly.pdbx_seq_one_letter_code
_entity_poly.pdbx_strand_id
1 'polypeptide(L)'
;MNSELESTKKGIMAMLCSLGYQFILRDRDDNLWAYRMGSRPPVGATRELNDCVSLNWARNVFTNIEKDRVINIFDKAGDMIWAIVPVNTPVFVRHNDKEPWVSRHFYRYNPHSDKPFECYWQGKSQFTIREEPREWHITGWEQIKLPFSETPKGDY
;
A
#
# COMPACT_ATOMS: atom_id res chain seq x y z
N MET A 1 12.97 -15.86 -15.41
CA MET A 1 11.88 -15.23 -16.17
C MET A 1 10.71 -14.79 -15.27
N ASN A 2 10.18 -15.65 -14.37
CA ASN A 2 9.05 -15.25 -13.49
C ASN A 2 9.37 -14.20 -12.40
N SER A 3 10.62 -14.10 -11.93
CA SER A 3 11.00 -13.17 -10.86
C SER A 3 10.97 -11.70 -11.30
N GLU A 4 11.42 -11.42 -12.52
CA GLU A 4 11.47 -10.07 -13.08
C GLU A 4 10.08 -9.54 -13.42
N LEU A 5 9.19 -10.41 -13.90
CA LEU A 5 7.79 -10.10 -14.14
C LEU A 5 7.05 -9.75 -12.85
N GLU A 6 7.22 -10.55 -11.79
CA GLU A 6 6.60 -10.28 -10.48
C GLU A 6 7.20 -9.03 -9.81
N SER A 7 8.50 -8.76 -9.99
CA SER A 7 9.11 -7.51 -9.51
C SER A 7 8.52 -6.29 -10.24
N THR A 8 8.40 -6.35 -11.56
CA THR A 8 7.80 -5.29 -12.40
C THR A 8 6.35 -5.05 -11.99
N LYS A 9 5.59 -6.11 -11.76
CA LYS A 9 4.19 -6.05 -11.30
C LYS A 9 4.06 -5.34 -9.95
N LYS A 10 4.91 -5.70 -8.97
CA LYS A 10 4.97 -5.00 -7.68
C LYS A 10 5.38 -3.53 -7.83
N GLY A 11 6.29 -3.23 -8.77
CA GLY A 11 6.69 -1.85 -9.12
C GLY A 11 5.54 -0.99 -9.61
N ILE A 12 4.78 -1.49 -10.59
CA ILE A 12 3.60 -0.80 -11.11
C ILE A 12 2.53 -0.65 -10.02
N MET A 13 2.30 -1.69 -9.23
CA MET A 13 1.39 -1.65 -8.09
C MET A 13 1.78 -0.59 -7.05
N ALA A 14 3.06 -0.50 -6.69
CA ALA A 14 3.55 0.56 -5.82
C ALA A 14 3.28 1.93 -6.46
N MET A 15 3.75 2.18 -7.69
CA MET A 15 3.49 3.44 -8.40
C MET A 15 2.01 3.85 -8.36
N LEU A 16 1.09 2.92 -8.63
CA LEU A 16 -0.35 3.17 -8.57
C LEU A 16 -0.82 3.62 -7.18
N CYS A 17 -0.34 2.98 -6.12
CA CYS A 17 -0.65 3.41 -4.77
C CYS A 17 -0.11 4.80 -4.44
N SER A 18 1.09 5.18 -4.93
CA SER A 18 1.61 6.54 -4.73
C SER A 18 0.73 7.61 -5.39
N LEU A 19 0.02 7.25 -6.46
CA LEU A 19 -0.92 8.11 -7.17
C LEU A 19 -2.33 8.08 -6.59
N GLY A 20 -2.57 7.29 -5.54
CA GLY A 20 -3.85 7.18 -4.84
C GLY A 20 -4.81 6.10 -5.38
N TYR A 21 -4.32 5.18 -6.21
CA TYR A 21 -5.10 4.02 -6.67
C TYR A 21 -4.96 2.84 -5.70
N GLN A 22 -6.07 2.13 -5.46
CA GLN A 22 -6.16 1.05 -4.48
C GLN A 22 -6.53 -0.29 -5.10
N PHE A 23 -7.25 -0.31 -6.23
CA PHE A 23 -7.76 -1.53 -6.83
C PHE A 23 -7.33 -1.67 -8.29
N ILE A 24 -7.13 -2.90 -8.75
CA ILE A 24 -7.00 -3.25 -10.17
C ILE A 24 -8.14 -4.19 -10.54
N LEU A 25 -8.77 -3.95 -11.69
CA LEU A 25 -9.82 -4.81 -12.26
C LEU A 25 -9.47 -5.10 -13.72
N ARG A 26 -9.62 -6.37 -14.12
CA ARG A 26 -9.71 -6.76 -15.54
C ARG A 26 -11.18 -6.92 -15.88
N ASP A 27 -11.71 -6.12 -16.79
CA ASP A 27 -13.13 -6.17 -17.17
C ASP A 27 -13.44 -7.34 -18.15
N ARG A 28 -14.72 -7.47 -18.51
CA ARG A 28 -15.20 -8.49 -19.46
C ARG A 28 -14.61 -8.32 -20.86
N ASP A 29 -14.38 -7.08 -21.27
CA ASP A 29 -13.78 -6.68 -22.54
C ASP A 29 -12.25 -6.82 -22.55
N ASP A 30 -11.70 -7.45 -21.51
CA ASP A 30 -10.27 -7.72 -21.33
C ASP A 30 -9.42 -6.48 -21.02
N ASN A 31 -10.02 -5.32 -20.75
CA ASN A 31 -9.29 -4.11 -20.38
C ASN A 31 -8.93 -4.11 -18.90
N LEU A 32 -7.72 -3.61 -18.62
CA LEU A 32 -7.19 -3.50 -17.27
C LEU A 32 -7.31 -2.06 -16.78
N TRP A 33 -7.80 -1.89 -15.56
CA TRP A 33 -8.09 -0.58 -14.97
C TRP A 33 -7.60 -0.53 -13.52
N ALA A 34 -7.06 0.61 -13.11
CA ALA A 34 -6.83 0.92 -11.70
C ALA A 34 -7.86 1.93 -11.20
N TYR A 35 -8.32 1.78 -9.95
CA TYR A 35 -9.36 2.60 -9.32
C TYR A 35 -8.88 3.22 -8.00
N ARG A 36 -9.30 4.47 -7.74
CA ARG A 36 -9.02 5.19 -6.48
C ARG A 36 -9.85 4.67 -5.31
N MET A 37 -9.40 4.99 -4.09
CA MET A 37 -10.12 4.70 -2.85
C MET A 37 -11.47 5.45 -2.82
N GLY A 38 -12.54 4.77 -2.42
CA GLY A 38 -13.92 5.29 -2.47
C GLY A 38 -14.69 4.89 -3.73
N SER A 39 -13.98 4.62 -4.82
CA SER A 39 -14.53 4.21 -6.11
C SER A 39 -14.38 2.70 -6.26
N ARG A 40 -15.11 1.93 -5.46
CA ARG A 40 -15.10 0.46 -5.58
C ARG A 40 -15.44 0.12 -7.04
N PRO A 41 -14.65 -0.72 -7.74
CA PRO A 41 -14.87 -0.95 -9.16
C PRO A 41 -16.30 -1.46 -9.36
N PRO A 42 -17.17 -0.74 -10.08
CA PRO A 42 -18.51 -1.23 -10.27
C PRO A 42 -18.43 -2.46 -11.16
N VAL A 43 -18.82 -3.61 -10.64
CA VAL A 43 -19.03 -4.81 -11.46
C VAL A 43 -20.27 -4.54 -12.31
N GLY A 44 -20.08 -4.07 -13.54
CA GLY A 44 -21.15 -3.81 -14.50
C GLY A 44 -21.79 -2.42 -14.46
N ALA A 45 -21.20 -1.40 -13.83
CA ALA A 45 -21.69 -0.01 -13.92
C ALA A 45 -20.75 0.93 -14.69
N THR A 46 -21.30 2.09 -15.06
CA THR A 46 -20.62 3.14 -15.80
C THR A 46 -19.41 3.69 -15.04
N ARG A 47 -18.26 3.73 -15.72
CA ARG A 47 -17.01 4.28 -15.20
C ARG A 47 -17.10 5.79 -15.13
N GLU A 48 -16.89 6.37 -13.96
CA GLU A 48 -16.51 7.78 -13.90
C GLU A 48 -15.02 7.90 -14.26
N LEU A 49 -14.72 8.66 -15.31
CA LEU A 49 -13.35 8.81 -15.84
C LEU A 49 -12.37 9.41 -14.83
N ASN A 50 -12.87 10.14 -13.83
CA ASN A 50 -12.04 10.76 -12.79
C ASN A 50 -11.52 9.76 -11.75
N ASP A 51 -12.12 8.57 -11.67
CA ASP A 51 -11.88 7.60 -10.60
C ASP A 51 -11.00 6.43 -11.01
N CYS A 52 -10.73 6.31 -12.31
CA CYS A 52 -9.96 5.19 -12.85
C CYS A 52 -8.95 5.60 -13.93
N VAL A 53 -7.94 4.75 -14.12
CA VAL A 53 -6.95 4.90 -15.20
C VAL A 53 -6.76 3.58 -15.93
N SER A 54 -6.57 3.65 -17.25
CA SER A 54 -6.29 2.47 -18.06
C SER A 54 -4.87 1.96 -17.79
N LEU A 55 -4.77 0.64 -17.61
CA LEU A 55 -3.53 -0.11 -17.47
C LEU A 55 -3.28 -1.04 -18.67
N ASN A 56 -3.94 -0.78 -19.80
CA ASN A 56 -3.78 -1.61 -21.00
C ASN A 56 -2.33 -1.65 -21.51
N TRP A 57 -1.55 -0.59 -21.29
CA TRP A 57 -0.11 -0.55 -21.57
C TRP A 57 0.70 -1.56 -20.74
N ALA A 58 0.19 -1.99 -19.59
CA ALA A 58 0.81 -2.96 -18.68
C ALA A 58 0.17 -4.35 -18.74
N ARG A 59 -0.71 -4.63 -19.72
CA ARG A 59 -1.52 -5.87 -19.74
C ARG A 59 -0.68 -7.14 -19.63
N ASN A 60 0.49 -7.16 -20.27
CA ASN A 60 1.41 -8.31 -20.27
C ASN A 60 2.04 -8.59 -18.89
N VAL A 61 1.98 -7.63 -17.96
CA VAL A 61 2.46 -7.79 -16.58
C VAL A 61 1.37 -8.35 -15.65
N PHE A 62 0.09 -8.14 -16.01
CA PHE A 62 -1.08 -8.54 -15.22
C PHE A 62 -1.85 -9.70 -15.87
N THR A 63 -1.15 -10.62 -16.52
CA THR A 63 -1.77 -11.75 -17.26
C THR A 63 -2.63 -12.66 -16.38
N ASN A 64 -2.27 -12.78 -15.10
CA ASN A 64 -2.90 -13.70 -14.14
C ASN A 64 -4.10 -13.08 -13.42
N ILE A 65 -4.53 -11.87 -13.79
CA ILE A 65 -5.78 -11.31 -13.30
C ILE A 65 -6.91 -11.90 -14.14
N GLU A 66 -7.80 -12.63 -13.49
CA GLU A 66 -9.03 -13.14 -14.11
C GLU A 66 -9.99 -12.00 -14.42
N LYS A 67 -10.82 -12.17 -15.46
CA LYS A 67 -11.88 -11.20 -15.78
C LYS A 67 -12.87 -11.08 -14.62
N ASP A 68 -13.39 -9.88 -14.43
CA ASP A 68 -14.29 -9.48 -13.34
C ASP A 68 -13.70 -9.63 -11.92
N ARG A 69 -12.40 -9.93 -11.81
CA ARG A 69 -11.71 -10.04 -10.52
C ARG A 69 -11.11 -8.70 -10.11
N VAL A 70 -11.56 -8.20 -8.96
CA VAL A 70 -10.95 -7.04 -8.29
C VAL A 70 -9.77 -7.50 -7.44
N ILE A 71 -8.65 -6.83 -7.59
CA ILE A 71 -7.45 -7.02 -6.80
C ILE A 71 -7.20 -5.77 -5.97
N ASN A 72 -7.03 -5.94 -4.66
CA ASN A 72 -6.49 -4.90 -3.79
C ASN A 72 -4.97 -4.83 -3.99
N ILE A 73 -4.49 -3.65 -4.37
CA ILE A 73 -3.07 -3.43 -4.68
C ILE A 73 -2.22 -3.60 -3.43
N PHE A 74 -2.67 -3.16 -2.25
CA PHE A 74 -1.93 -3.32 -1.00
C PHE A 74 -1.67 -4.80 -0.68
N ASP A 75 -2.67 -5.65 -0.84
CA ASP A 75 -2.58 -7.08 -0.55
C ASP A 75 -1.61 -7.81 -1.50
N LYS A 76 -1.34 -7.25 -2.68
CA LYS A 76 -0.48 -7.88 -3.71
C LYS A 76 0.90 -7.27 -3.82
N ALA A 77 1.03 -5.95 -3.61
CA ALA A 77 2.33 -5.28 -3.58
C ALA A 77 3.18 -5.74 -2.39
N GLY A 78 2.52 -6.10 -1.28
CA GLY A 78 3.18 -6.48 -0.03
C GLY A 78 4.03 -5.33 0.50
N ASP A 79 5.17 -5.64 1.11
CA ASP A 79 5.97 -4.64 1.82
C ASP A 79 6.56 -3.54 0.92
N MET A 80 6.64 -3.78 -0.39
CA MET A 80 7.19 -2.84 -1.36
C MET A 80 6.38 -1.55 -1.45
N ILE A 81 5.11 -1.57 -1.03
CA ILE A 81 4.29 -0.37 -0.94
C ILE A 81 4.81 0.61 0.09
N TRP A 82 5.54 0.16 1.11
CA TRP A 82 6.07 1.06 2.14
C TRP A 82 7.22 1.92 1.63
N ALA A 83 7.85 1.56 0.51
CA ALA A 83 8.88 2.39 -0.14
C ALA A 83 8.34 3.74 -0.66
N ILE A 84 7.03 3.86 -0.84
CA ILE A 84 6.38 5.04 -1.41
C ILE A 84 5.40 5.71 -0.43
N VAL A 85 5.18 5.12 0.74
CA VAL A 85 4.29 5.70 1.76
C VAL A 85 4.92 7.01 2.25
N PRO A 86 4.18 8.13 2.28
CA PRO A 86 4.74 9.40 2.72
C PRO A 86 5.26 9.34 4.16
N VAL A 87 6.35 10.06 4.41
CA VAL A 87 6.87 10.31 5.76
C VAL A 87 5.76 10.94 6.62
N ASN A 88 5.68 10.55 7.88
CA ASN A 88 4.65 10.89 8.85
C ASN A 88 3.27 10.29 8.59
N THR A 89 3.12 9.33 7.69
CA THR A 89 1.87 8.56 7.60
C THR A 89 1.59 7.88 8.94
N PRO A 90 0.40 8.05 9.55
CA PRO A 90 0.02 7.33 10.77
C PRO A 90 -0.08 5.84 10.49
N VAL A 91 0.58 5.03 11.32
CA VAL A 91 0.68 3.57 11.17
C VAL A 91 0.57 2.87 12.51
N PHE A 92 0.20 1.60 12.48
CA PHE A 92 0.35 0.70 13.62
C PHE A 92 1.54 -0.23 13.36
N VAL A 93 2.40 -0.40 14.37
CA VAL A 93 3.58 -1.26 14.30
C VAL A 93 3.69 -2.15 15.53
N ARG A 94 4.41 -3.28 15.41
CA ARG A 94 4.80 -4.15 16.55
C ARG A 94 6.06 -4.94 16.22
N HIS A 95 6.76 -5.42 17.25
CA HIS A 95 7.96 -6.24 17.05
C HIS A 95 7.63 -7.70 16.76
N ASN A 96 6.52 -8.24 17.26
CA ASN A 96 6.15 -9.62 17.02
C ASN A 96 4.66 -9.83 17.29
N ASP A 97 4.16 -11.03 16.99
CA ASP A 97 2.74 -11.36 17.13
C ASP A 97 2.21 -11.33 18.58
N LYS A 98 3.10 -11.36 19.58
CA LYS A 98 2.75 -11.37 21.01
C LYS A 98 2.66 -9.97 21.60
N GLU A 99 3.18 -8.95 20.92
CA GLU A 99 3.15 -7.57 21.36
C GLU A 99 1.92 -6.81 20.84
N PRO A 100 1.41 -5.83 21.61
CA PRO A 100 0.32 -4.99 21.15
C PRO A 100 0.76 -4.10 19.99
N TRP A 101 -0.16 -3.81 19.08
CA TRP A 101 0.03 -2.79 18.07
C TRP A 101 0.17 -1.42 18.74
N VAL A 102 1.21 -0.67 18.39
CA VAL A 102 1.41 0.71 18.86
C VAL A 102 1.30 1.69 17.70
N SER A 103 0.63 2.82 17.95
CA SER A 103 0.50 3.89 16.96
C SER A 103 1.80 4.67 16.85
N ARG A 104 2.28 4.89 15.62
CA ARG A 104 3.48 5.63 15.28
C ARG A 104 3.29 6.45 14.00
N HIS A 105 4.27 7.30 13.72
CA HIS A 105 4.41 7.98 12.44
C HIS A 105 5.53 7.34 11.64
N PHE A 106 5.23 6.91 10.41
CA PHE A 106 6.16 6.27 9.50
C PHE A 106 7.31 7.22 9.13
N TYR A 107 8.53 6.70 9.08
CA TYR A 107 9.70 7.45 8.62
C TYR A 107 10.19 6.95 7.26
N ARG A 108 10.59 5.67 7.17
CA ARG A 108 11.02 5.05 5.91
C ARG A 108 10.91 3.53 5.95
N TYR A 109 10.97 2.93 4.77
CA TYR A 109 11.08 1.48 4.59
C TYR A 109 12.49 1.10 4.15
N ASN A 110 13.11 0.16 4.84
CA ASN A 110 14.42 -0.39 4.53
C ASN A 110 14.31 -1.92 4.35
N PRO A 111 14.13 -2.43 3.13
CA PRO A 111 13.93 -3.86 2.88
C PRO A 111 15.15 -4.73 3.21
N HIS A 112 16.31 -4.12 3.48
CA HIS A 112 17.56 -4.82 3.80
C HIS A 112 17.79 -4.96 5.31
N SER A 113 16.84 -4.56 6.14
CA SER A 113 16.89 -4.69 7.60
C SER A 113 15.91 -5.75 8.08
N ASP A 114 16.28 -6.49 9.14
CA ASP A 114 15.36 -7.38 9.88
C ASP A 114 14.17 -6.62 10.50
N LYS A 115 14.31 -5.29 10.66
CA LYS A 115 13.27 -4.39 11.16
C LYS A 115 13.00 -3.31 10.11
N PRO A 116 12.36 -3.68 8.98
CA PRO A 116 12.37 -2.87 7.78
C PRO A 116 11.51 -1.61 7.87
N PHE A 117 10.62 -1.52 8.87
CA PHE A 117 9.73 -0.37 9.03
C PHE A 117 10.26 0.59 10.08
N GLU A 118 10.84 1.70 9.64
CA GLU A 118 11.37 2.71 10.55
C GLU A 118 10.30 3.75 10.85
N CYS A 119 10.11 4.05 12.14
CA CYS A 119 9.13 5.03 12.62
C CYS A 119 9.75 5.97 13.65
N TYR A 120 9.18 7.16 13.79
CA TYR A 120 9.54 8.12 14.83
C TYR A 120 9.15 7.59 16.22
N TRP A 121 10.07 7.75 17.18
CA TRP A 121 9.85 7.36 18.57
C TRP A 121 8.77 8.21 19.26
N GLN A 122 8.07 7.59 20.24
CA GLN A 122 7.01 8.21 21.06
C GLN A 122 5.81 8.81 20.30
N GLY A 123 5.56 8.40 19.06
CA GLY A 123 4.43 8.94 18.29
C GLY A 123 4.61 10.41 17.89
N LYS A 124 5.82 10.95 18.01
CA LYS A 124 6.19 12.25 17.45
C LYS A 124 6.28 12.14 15.92
N SER A 125 6.24 13.28 15.25
CA SER A 125 6.36 13.45 13.81
C SER A 125 7.35 14.59 13.56
N GLN A 126 7.86 14.73 12.33
CA GLN A 126 8.75 15.85 12.00
C GLN A 126 8.13 17.23 12.29
N PHE A 127 6.80 17.31 12.39
CA PHE A 127 6.05 18.55 12.64
C PHE A 127 5.79 18.84 14.12
N THR A 128 5.82 17.82 14.98
CA THR A 128 5.57 17.97 16.42
C THR A 128 6.86 18.10 17.22
N ILE A 129 8.01 17.92 16.57
CA ILE A 129 9.32 18.14 17.14
C ILE A 129 9.72 19.60 16.89
N ARG A 130 9.57 20.45 17.91
CA ARG A 130 9.80 21.90 17.84
C ARG A 130 11.28 22.30 17.78
N GLU A 131 12.17 21.39 18.16
CA GLU A 131 13.61 21.54 18.10
C GLU A 131 14.15 20.34 17.34
N GLU A 132 14.85 20.53 16.22
CA GLU A 132 15.54 19.43 15.54
C GLU A 132 16.38 18.68 16.59
N PRO A 133 16.02 17.43 16.91
CA PRO A 133 16.75 16.71 17.93
C PRO A 133 18.13 16.42 17.33
N ARG A 134 19.20 16.61 18.12
CA ARG A 134 20.56 16.30 17.68
C ARG A 134 20.69 14.88 17.11
N GLU A 135 19.81 13.97 17.55
CA GLU A 135 19.59 12.66 16.97
C GLU A 135 18.10 12.39 16.81
N TRP A 136 17.66 12.06 15.59
CA TRP A 136 16.32 11.54 15.37
C TRP A 136 16.21 10.17 16.04
N HIS A 137 15.41 10.05 17.10
CA HIS A 137 15.09 8.75 17.69
C HIS A 137 14.15 7.99 16.76
N ILE A 138 14.74 7.24 15.83
CA ILE A 138 14.06 6.37 14.88
C ILE A 138 14.20 4.94 15.40
N THR A 139 13.09 4.20 15.43
CA THR A 139 13.06 2.79 15.84
C THR A 139 12.54 1.94 14.68
N GLY A 140 13.25 0.85 14.37
CA GLY A 140 12.80 -0.14 13.40
C GLY A 140 11.78 -1.12 13.98
N TRP A 141 10.83 -1.56 13.16
CA TRP A 141 9.75 -2.48 13.49
C TRP A 141 9.68 -3.64 12.48
N GLU A 142 9.18 -4.79 12.94
CA GLU A 142 9.10 -6.03 12.14
C GLU A 142 7.77 -6.14 11.38
N GLN A 143 6.71 -5.53 11.91
CA GLN A 143 5.38 -5.56 11.30
C GLN A 143 4.73 -4.18 11.31
N ILE A 144 3.97 -3.87 10.27
CA ILE A 144 3.31 -2.58 10.07
C ILE A 144 1.93 -2.78 9.41
N LYS A 145 0.97 -1.91 9.73
CA LYS A 145 -0.31 -1.80 9.00
C LYS A 145 -0.84 -0.38 9.01
N LEU A 146 -1.63 -0.05 7.99
CA LEU A 146 -2.37 1.21 7.95
C LEU A 146 -3.57 1.16 8.91
N PRO A 147 -4.00 2.29 9.49
CA PRO A 147 -5.16 2.34 10.40
C PRO A 147 -6.47 1.84 9.79
N PHE A 148 -6.59 1.86 8.45
CA PHE A 148 -7.79 1.46 7.72
C PHE A 148 -7.72 0.04 7.13
N SER A 149 -6.68 -0.74 7.46
CA SER A 149 -6.54 -2.10 6.90
C SER A 149 -7.41 -3.16 7.60
N GLU A 150 -8.17 -2.78 8.63
CA GLU A 150 -9.23 -3.63 9.17
C GLU A 150 -10.52 -3.34 8.39
N THR A 151 -10.86 -4.23 7.45
CA THR A 151 -12.26 -4.36 7.05
C THR A 151 -13.08 -4.56 8.33
N PRO A 152 -14.19 -3.83 8.53
CA PRO A 152 -15.14 -4.20 9.55
C PRO A 152 -15.48 -5.67 9.32
N LYS A 153 -15.27 -6.53 10.32
CA LYS A 153 -16.00 -7.80 10.37
C LYS A 153 -17.46 -7.40 10.53
N GLY A 154 -18.14 -7.23 9.40
CA GLY A 154 -19.58 -7.13 9.36
C GLY A 154 -20.11 -8.51 9.71
N ASP A 155 -20.49 -8.68 10.97
CA ASP A 155 -21.48 -9.68 11.32
C ASP A 155 -22.79 -9.25 10.65
N TYR A 156 -23.15 -9.94 9.57
CA TYR A 156 -24.51 -9.96 9.01
C TYR A 156 -25.05 -11.38 9.14
#